data_AF-A0A1I2C932-F1
#
_entry.id   AF-A0A1I2C932-F1
#
_cell.length_a   1.000
_cell.length_b   1.000
_cell.length_c   1.000
_cell.angle_alpha   90.00
_cell.angle_beta   90.00
_cell.angle_gamma   90.00
#
_symmetry.space_group_name_H-M   'P 1'
#
loop_
_entity.id
_entity.type
_entity.pdbx_description
1 polymer ?
#
loop_
_entity_poly.entity_id
_entity_poly.type
_entity_poly.pdbx_seq_one_letter_code
_entity_poly.pdbx_strand_id
1 'polypeptide(L)'
;MKHALKTRKQLQQQLEQAHDYEHWCEAATALDDMDGLLDWREQEETGMLHESLMRKHMGLMDHCRQNGDTRRLIRILQESLYRHLGELSYPDLYTVARSGTNRLVGEFLDAVETSMEFICDHPIPEVTTARKLKMFQDAERVYGRPALMLSGGAAFGIYHIGVTRALWRQDLLPDVMAGSSMGAIVAGAICTRNDKELAEFFNHPERIHLNAFHWLGVTEGLRAGHAMDPRQLQEHLQHNLGSVSFKEAYEHSGRTLNISVSPTRTQQKPRPLIEQAYAMTSQQYLGDINIHFPPRASLYRKVLSNPTPEDLEMYINLGEQATWPRLAMIKDQTRISRAFDRCIARLEQELEQEQETAEQTATPL
;
A
#
# COMPACT_ATOMS: atom_id res chain seq x y z
N MET A 1 -22.90 23.17 -25.39
CA MET A 1 -21.51 23.64 -25.17
C MET A 1 -21.30 24.38 -23.84
N LYS A 2 -21.98 25.50 -23.54
CA LYS A 2 -21.80 26.23 -22.26
C LYS A 2 -22.16 25.42 -21.00
N HIS A 3 -23.20 24.60 -21.07
CA HIS A 3 -23.61 23.74 -19.95
C HIS A 3 -22.55 22.67 -19.64
N ALA A 4 -22.02 21.98 -20.66
CA ALA A 4 -20.98 20.97 -20.49
C ALA A 4 -19.69 21.55 -19.88
N LEU A 5 -19.27 22.75 -20.29
CA LEU A 5 -18.13 23.45 -19.67
C LEU A 5 -18.37 23.79 -18.20
N LYS A 6 -19.58 24.23 -17.85
CA LYS A 6 -19.96 24.51 -16.45
C LYS A 6 -19.94 23.23 -15.60
N THR A 7 -20.53 22.15 -16.12
CA THR A 7 -20.55 20.85 -15.44
C THR A 7 -19.14 20.30 -15.23
N ARG A 8 -18.28 20.32 -16.26
CA ARG A 8 -16.88 19.90 -16.14
C ARG A 8 -16.14 20.68 -15.06
N LYS A 9 -16.29 22.01 -15.03
CA LYS A 9 -15.66 22.85 -13.98
C LYS A 9 -16.15 22.49 -12.58
N GLN A 10 -17.45 22.19 -12.43
CA GLN A 10 -18.03 21.77 -11.15
C GLN A 10 -17.47 20.41 -10.69
N LEU A 11 -17.39 19.43 -11.60
CA LEU A 11 -16.82 18.12 -11.29
C LEU A 11 -15.32 18.18 -10.97
N GLN A 12 -14.55 19.01 -11.68
CA GLN A 12 -13.14 19.26 -11.35
C GLN A 12 -12.99 19.84 -9.94
N GLN A 13 -13.85 20.80 -9.59
CA GLN A 13 -13.86 21.36 -8.24
C GLN A 13 -14.24 20.32 -7.18
N GLN A 14 -15.21 19.45 -7.45
CA GLN A 14 -15.57 18.35 -6.54
C GLN A 14 -14.42 17.36 -6.36
N LEU A 15 -13.70 17.02 -7.42
CA LEU A 15 -12.54 16.14 -7.37
C LEU A 15 -11.40 16.75 -6.53
N GLU A 16 -11.12 18.05 -6.69
CA GLU A 16 -10.09 18.76 -5.90
C GLU A 16 -10.47 18.96 -4.43
N GLN A 17 -11.77 19.09 -4.14
CA GLN A 17 -12.32 19.37 -2.80
C GLN A 17 -12.85 18.12 -2.09
N ALA A 18 -12.72 16.94 -2.69
CA ALA A 18 -13.16 15.70 -2.07
C ALA A 18 -12.43 15.47 -0.74
N HIS A 19 -13.20 15.01 0.25
CA HIS A 19 -12.74 14.71 1.62
C HIS A 19 -12.60 13.21 1.89
N ASP A 20 -13.10 12.39 0.97
CA ASP A 20 -12.99 10.94 1.01
C ASP A 20 -12.89 10.38 -0.42
N TYR A 21 -12.53 9.11 -0.49
CA TYR A 21 -12.34 8.43 -1.77
C TYR A 21 -13.65 8.22 -2.53
N GLU A 22 -14.78 8.04 -1.84
CA GLU A 22 -16.06 7.77 -2.48
C GLU A 22 -16.52 8.96 -3.32
N HIS A 23 -16.57 10.16 -2.73
CA HIS A 23 -16.88 11.39 -3.45
C HIS A 23 -15.85 11.72 -4.53
N TRP A 24 -14.56 11.43 -4.28
CA TRP A 24 -13.52 11.59 -5.29
C TRP A 24 -13.76 10.67 -6.50
N CYS A 25 -14.10 9.40 -6.24
CA CYS A 25 -14.34 8.38 -7.25
C CYS A 25 -15.60 8.68 -8.07
N GLU A 26 -16.67 9.17 -7.42
CA GLU A 26 -17.89 9.63 -8.10
C GLU A 26 -17.59 10.77 -9.08
N ALA A 27 -16.87 11.80 -8.62
CA ALA A 27 -16.49 12.94 -9.47
C ALA A 27 -15.54 12.51 -10.60
N ALA A 28 -14.59 11.63 -10.31
CA ALA A 28 -13.67 11.05 -11.29
C ALA A 28 -14.41 10.24 -12.36
N THR A 29 -15.37 9.40 -11.95
CA THR A 29 -16.19 8.57 -12.84
C THR A 29 -17.07 9.44 -13.74
N ALA A 30 -17.71 10.48 -13.19
CA ALA A 30 -18.51 11.41 -13.98
C ALA A 30 -17.67 12.21 -14.99
N LEU A 31 -16.43 12.56 -14.66
CA LEU A 31 -15.49 13.16 -15.62
C LEU A 31 -15.07 12.16 -16.70
N ASP A 32 -14.81 10.92 -16.34
CA ASP A 32 -14.46 9.86 -17.28
C ASP A 32 -15.61 9.59 -18.26
N ASP A 33 -16.86 9.58 -17.81
CA ASP A 33 -18.05 9.46 -18.66
C ASP A 33 -18.15 10.62 -19.66
N MET A 34 -18.01 11.86 -19.18
CA MET A 34 -17.99 13.04 -20.03
C MET A 34 -16.87 13.06 -21.07
N ASP A 35 -15.74 12.43 -20.76
CA ASP A 35 -14.58 12.35 -21.63
C ASP A 35 -14.61 11.10 -22.54
N GLY A 36 -15.63 10.23 -22.44
CA GLY A 36 -15.75 8.97 -23.20
C GLY A 36 -14.77 7.89 -22.74
N LEU A 37 -14.19 8.04 -21.56
CA LEU A 37 -13.18 7.14 -21.01
C LEU A 37 -13.81 5.91 -20.34
N LEU A 38 -15.10 5.94 -19.99
CA LEU A 38 -15.82 4.73 -19.59
C LEU A 38 -15.98 3.76 -20.77
N ASP A 39 -16.24 4.27 -21.97
CA ASP A 39 -16.28 3.43 -23.17
C ASP A 39 -14.91 2.78 -23.44
N TRP A 40 -13.81 3.51 -23.23
CA TRP A 40 -12.45 2.92 -23.30
C TRP A 40 -12.26 1.76 -22.31
N ARG A 41 -12.84 1.85 -21.11
CA ARG A 41 -12.74 0.76 -20.13
C ARG A 41 -13.47 -0.50 -20.56
N GLU A 42 -14.51 -0.38 -21.39
CA GLU A 42 -15.29 -1.51 -21.93
C GLU A 42 -14.78 -1.97 -23.32
N GLN A 43 -13.76 -1.33 -23.90
CA GLN A 43 -13.19 -1.76 -25.18
C GLN A 43 -12.57 -3.15 -25.09
N GLU A 44 -12.88 -3.99 -26.09
CA GLU A 44 -12.34 -5.35 -26.17
C GLU A 44 -10.86 -5.40 -26.55
N GLU A 45 -10.39 -4.42 -27.32
CA GLU A 45 -9.01 -4.31 -27.79
C GLU A 45 -8.50 -2.89 -27.50
N THR A 46 -7.52 -2.79 -26.62
CA THR A 46 -6.87 -1.53 -26.24
C THR A 46 -5.48 -1.39 -26.88
N GLY A 47 -4.89 -2.50 -27.32
CA GLY A 47 -3.51 -2.57 -27.80
C GLY A 47 -2.46 -2.45 -26.68
N MET A 48 -2.90 -2.37 -25.42
CA MET A 48 -2.04 -2.33 -24.22
C MET A 48 -1.93 -3.69 -23.52
N LEU A 49 -2.78 -4.65 -23.89
CA LEU A 49 -2.87 -5.98 -23.31
C LEU A 49 -2.78 -7.04 -24.42
N HIS A 50 -2.52 -8.30 -24.07
CA HIS A 50 -2.69 -9.42 -25.00
C HIS A 50 -4.09 -10.03 -24.85
N GLU A 51 -5.12 -9.34 -25.34
CA GLU A 51 -6.51 -9.61 -24.96
C GLU A 51 -6.98 -11.01 -25.37
N SER A 52 -6.64 -11.44 -26.59
CA SER A 52 -6.96 -12.79 -27.09
C SER A 52 -6.36 -13.91 -26.23
N LEU A 53 -5.14 -13.70 -25.72
CA LEU A 53 -4.45 -14.68 -24.91
C LEU A 53 -4.99 -14.71 -23.48
N MET A 54 -5.28 -13.56 -22.89
CA MET A 54 -5.94 -13.46 -21.59
C MET A 54 -7.28 -14.21 -21.60
N ARG A 55 -8.13 -13.96 -22.61
CA ARG A 55 -9.41 -14.66 -22.76
C ARG A 55 -9.25 -16.17 -22.92
N LYS A 56 -8.25 -16.60 -23.70
CA LYS A 56 -7.93 -18.03 -23.85
C LYS A 56 -7.54 -18.66 -22.50
N HIS A 57 -6.66 -18.02 -21.73
CA HIS A 57 -6.24 -18.50 -20.42
C HIS A 57 -7.39 -18.53 -19.42
N MET A 58 -8.25 -17.50 -19.39
CA MET A 58 -9.47 -17.49 -18.57
C MET A 58 -10.39 -18.66 -18.91
N GLY A 59 -10.63 -18.93 -20.20
CA GLY A 59 -11.42 -20.08 -20.63
C GLY A 59 -10.80 -21.43 -20.25
N LEU A 60 -9.47 -21.56 -20.31
CA LEU A 60 -8.78 -22.77 -19.85
C LEU A 60 -8.90 -22.98 -18.33
N MET A 61 -8.76 -21.91 -17.55
CA MET A 61 -8.95 -21.95 -16.09
C MET A 61 -10.38 -22.37 -15.75
N ASP A 62 -11.37 -21.77 -16.41
CA ASP A 62 -12.78 -22.09 -16.20
C ASP A 62 -13.10 -23.54 -16.54
N HIS A 63 -12.63 -24.04 -17.69
CA HIS A 63 -12.80 -25.44 -18.07
C HIS A 63 -12.16 -26.42 -17.07
N CYS A 64 -10.99 -26.08 -16.50
CA CYS A 64 -10.37 -26.94 -15.48
C CYS A 64 -11.19 -26.96 -14.18
N ARG A 65 -11.74 -25.81 -13.75
CA ARG A 65 -12.63 -25.75 -12.57
C ARG A 65 -13.91 -26.56 -12.79
N GLN A 66 -14.57 -26.41 -13.93
CA GLN A 66 -15.80 -27.16 -14.27
C GLN A 66 -15.59 -28.68 -14.27
N ASN A 67 -14.40 -29.15 -14.65
CA ASN A 67 -14.07 -30.57 -14.68
C ASN A 67 -13.41 -31.09 -13.39
N GLY A 68 -13.15 -30.23 -12.39
CA GLY A 68 -12.44 -30.60 -11.17
C GLY A 68 -10.97 -30.99 -11.37
N ASP A 69 -10.32 -30.55 -12.46
CA ASP A 69 -8.92 -30.89 -12.76
C ASP A 69 -7.96 -29.91 -12.09
N THR A 70 -7.82 -30.04 -10.77
CA THR A 70 -6.99 -29.15 -9.94
C THR A 70 -5.51 -29.19 -10.37
N ARG A 71 -4.98 -30.35 -10.76
CA ARG A 71 -3.57 -30.49 -11.19
C ARG A 71 -3.30 -29.71 -12.48
N ARG A 72 -4.22 -29.76 -13.45
CA ARG A 72 -4.10 -28.96 -14.67
C ARG A 72 -4.32 -27.48 -14.41
N LEU A 73 -5.27 -27.13 -13.54
CA LEU A 73 -5.55 -25.75 -13.18
C LEU A 73 -4.31 -25.05 -12.60
N ILE A 74 -3.56 -25.71 -11.70
CA ILE A 74 -2.31 -25.18 -11.14
C ILE A 74 -1.32 -24.80 -12.25
N ARG A 75 -1.13 -25.67 -13.25
CA ARG A 75 -0.21 -25.40 -14.37
C ARG A 75 -0.65 -24.21 -15.21
N ILE A 76 -1.93 -24.17 -15.59
CA ILE A 76 -2.49 -23.07 -16.38
C ILE A 76 -2.40 -21.75 -15.62
N LEU A 77 -2.67 -21.76 -14.31
CA LEU A 77 -2.57 -20.59 -13.45
C LEU A 77 -1.13 -20.05 -13.41
N GLN A 78 -0.14 -20.92 -13.19
CA GLN A 78 1.28 -20.54 -13.17
C GLN A 78 1.72 -19.94 -14.51
N GLU A 79 1.36 -20.59 -15.63
CA GLU A 79 1.65 -20.11 -16.98
C GLU A 79 1.01 -18.74 -17.26
N SER A 80 -0.25 -18.55 -16.82
CA SER A 80 -1.01 -17.31 -17.00
C SER A 80 -0.39 -16.16 -16.20
N LEU A 81 -0.06 -16.38 -14.93
CA LEU A 81 0.59 -15.38 -14.09
C LEU A 81 1.95 -14.97 -14.65
N TYR A 82 2.79 -15.95 -15.03
CA TYR A 82 4.10 -15.67 -15.62
C TYR A 82 4.01 -14.81 -16.88
N ARG A 83 2.98 -15.02 -17.71
CA ARG A 83 2.85 -14.32 -18.99
C ARG A 83 2.23 -12.92 -18.87
N HIS A 84 1.28 -12.73 -17.97
CA HIS A 84 0.46 -11.50 -17.92
C HIS A 84 0.85 -10.54 -16.79
N LEU A 85 1.56 -10.98 -15.75
CA LEU A 85 1.81 -10.12 -14.60
C LEU A 85 2.56 -8.82 -14.95
N GLY A 86 3.49 -8.89 -15.91
CA GLY A 86 4.26 -7.73 -16.36
C GLY A 86 3.44 -6.70 -17.15
N GLU A 87 2.40 -7.13 -17.87
CA GLU A 87 1.53 -6.20 -18.61
C GLU A 87 0.45 -5.58 -17.72
N LEU A 88 -0.06 -6.34 -16.74
CA LEU A 88 -1.03 -5.84 -15.76
C LEU A 88 -0.45 -4.78 -14.82
N SER A 89 0.88 -4.71 -14.71
CA SER A 89 1.57 -3.70 -13.91
C SER A 89 1.93 -2.42 -14.68
N TYR A 90 1.64 -2.33 -15.98
CA TYR A 90 1.96 -1.14 -16.76
C TYR A 90 1.19 0.09 -16.26
N PRO A 91 1.88 1.18 -15.84
CA PRO A 91 1.23 2.37 -15.31
C PRO A 91 0.25 3.01 -16.29
N ASP A 92 0.54 2.95 -17.59
CA ASP A 92 -0.25 3.60 -18.64
C ASP A 92 -1.71 3.15 -18.63
N LEU A 93 -1.98 1.87 -18.33
CA LEU A 93 -3.32 1.30 -18.18
C LEU A 93 -4.18 2.05 -17.14
N TYR A 94 -3.55 2.56 -16.08
CA TYR A 94 -4.21 3.25 -14.98
C TYR A 94 -4.16 4.78 -15.09
N THR A 95 -3.66 5.30 -16.22
CA THR A 95 -3.62 6.75 -16.49
C THR A 95 -4.63 7.20 -17.53
N VAL A 96 -5.26 6.28 -18.26
CA VAL A 96 -6.24 6.62 -19.29
C VAL A 96 -7.54 7.14 -18.67
N ALA A 97 -8.12 6.40 -17.74
CA ALA A 97 -9.28 6.81 -16.96
C ALA A 97 -8.89 7.10 -15.51
N ARG A 98 -9.60 8.01 -14.85
CA ARG A 98 -9.30 8.43 -13.47
C ARG A 98 -9.80 7.43 -12.44
N SER A 99 -10.96 6.85 -12.70
CA SER A 99 -11.72 5.99 -11.78
C SER A 99 -11.34 4.50 -11.84
N GLY A 100 -10.49 4.10 -12.79
CA GLY A 100 -10.11 2.69 -12.95
C GLY A 100 -9.40 2.40 -14.26
N THR A 101 -9.28 1.11 -14.59
CA THR A 101 -8.63 0.60 -15.80
C THR A 101 -9.61 -0.17 -16.69
N ASN A 102 -9.11 -0.71 -17.81
CA ASN A 102 -9.84 -1.57 -18.71
C ASN A 102 -10.38 -2.81 -17.98
N ARG A 103 -11.64 -3.15 -18.25
CA ARG A 103 -12.40 -4.21 -17.58
C ARG A 103 -11.74 -5.58 -17.67
N LEU A 104 -11.02 -5.87 -18.76
CA LEU A 104 -10.36 -7.15 -18.96
C LEU A 104 -9.30 -7.44 -17.87
N VAL A 105 -8.66 -6.40 -17.32
CA VAL A 105 -7.73 -6.54 -16.19
C VAL A 105 -8.45 -7.14 -14.99
N GLY A 106 -9.61 -6.57 -14.64
CA GLY A 106 -10.45 -7.05 -13.55
C GLY A 106 -10.95 -8.48 -13.77
N GLU A 107 -11.47 -8.78 -14.97
CA GLU A 107 -11.98 -10.12 -15.33
C GLU A 107 -10.89 -11.19 -15.24
N PHE A 108 -9.67 -10.87 -15.68
CA PHE A 108 -8.55 -11.80 -15.59
C PHE A 108 -8.11 -12.03 -14.14
N LEU A 109 -8.00 -10.97 -13.34
CA LEU A 109 -7.65 -11.10 -11.93
C LEU A 109 -8.74 -11.84 -11.15
N ASP A 110 -10.02 -11.64 -11.47
CA ASP A 110 -11.16 -12.42 -10.93
C ASP A 110 -10.98 -13.92 -11.25
N ALA A 111 -10.64 -14.25 -12.51
CA ALA A 111 -10.44 -15.63 -12.94
C ALA A 111 -9.24 -16.29 -12.25
N VAL A 112 -8.17 -15.54 -11.99
CA VAL A 112 -6.98 -15.98 -11.23
C VAL A 112 -7.35 -16.25 -9.78
N GLU A 113 -7.99 -15.30 -9.09
CA GLU A 113 -8.38 -15.46 -7.68
C GLU A 113 -9.35 -16.62 -7.49
N THR A 114 -10.39 -16.70 -8.33
CA THR A 114 -11.36 -17.81 -8.30
C THR A 114 -10.67 -19.16 -8.52
N SER A 115 -9.62 -19.20 -9.35
CA SER A 115 -8.82 -20.42 -9.54
C SER A 115 -7.98 -20.78 -8.33
N MET A 116 -7.37 -19.79 -7.66
CA MET A 116 -6.61 -19.99 -6.43
C MET A 116 -7.51 -20.52 -5.31
N GLU A 117 -8.68 -19.91 -5.13
CA GLU A 117 -9.68 -20.33 -4.14
C GLU A 117 -10.20 -21.73 -4.46
N PHE A 118 -10.48 -22.04 -5.73
CA PHE A 118 -10.85 -23.39 -6.15
C PHE A 118 -9.78 -24.43 -5.79
N ILE A 119 -8.50 -24.15 -6.07
CA ILE A 119 -7.38 -25.05 -5.72
C ILE A 119 -7.28 -25.25 -4.21
N CYS A 120 -7.52 -24.19 -3.43
CA CYS A 120 -7.53 -24.24 -1.98
C CYS A 120 -8.62 -25.22 -1.49
N ASP A 121 -9.85 -25.02 -1.96
CA ASP A 121 -11.06 -25.70 -1.46
C ASP A 121 -11.24 -27.13 -1.98
N HIS A 122 -10.54 -27.50 -3.05
CA HIS A 122 -10.71 -28.81 -3.68
C HIS A 122 -9.50 -29.70 -3.46
N PRO A 123 -9.69 -31.03 -3.35
CA PRO A 123 -8.58 -31.96 -3.22
C PRO A 123 -7.70 -31.93 -4.46
N ILE A 124 -6.39 -32.03 -4.23
CA ILE A 124 -5.44 -32.37 -5.29
C ILE A 124 -5.12 -33.85 -5.06
N PRO A 125 -5.32 -34.74 -6.07
CA PRO A 125 -5.05 -36.17 -5.90
C PRO A 125 -3.66 -36.40 -5.30
N GLU A 126 -3.54 -37.28 -4.31
CA GLU A 126 -2.28 -37.65 -3.65
C GLU A 126 -1.54 -36.53 -2.91
N VAL A 127 -2.20 -35.39 -2.62
CA VAL A 127 -1.61 -34.27 -1.88
C VAL A 127 -2.40 -34.05 -0.60
N THR A 128 -1.70 -34.10 0.54
CA THR A 128 -2.28 -33.82 1.86
C THR A 128 -2.49 -32.32 2.07
N THR A 129 -3.35 -31.95 3.02
CA THR A 129 -3.61 -30.54 3.42
C THR A 129 -2.31 -29.84 3.81
N ALA A 130 -1.47 -30.46 4.65
CA ALA A 130 -0.15 -29.93 5.01
C ALA A 130 0.76 -29.70 3.79
N ARG A 131 0.74 -30.58 2.79
CA ARG A 131 1.52 -30.40 1.56
C ARG A 131 0.95 -29.30 0.68
N LYS A 132 -0.39 -29.17 0.61
CA LYS A 132 -1.08 -28.10 -0.11
C LYS A 132 -0.77 -26.73 0.50
N LEU A 133 -0.86 -26.61 1.83
CA LEU A 133 -0.44 -25.42 2.58
C LEU A 133 0.99 -25.02 2.22
N LYS A 134 1.92 -25.98 2.26
CA LYS A 134 3.31 -25.73 1.91
C LYS A 134 3.49 -25.24 0.47
N MET A 135 2.72 -25.77 -0.48
CA MET A 135 2.73 -25.30 -1.87
C MET A 135 2.27 -23.84 -2.00
N PHE A 136 1.22 -23.43 -1.27
CA PHE A 136 0.77 -22.04 -1.26
C PHE A 136 1.80 -21.10 -0.62
N GLN A 137 2.37 -21.48 0.54
CA GLN A 137 3.43 -20.70 1.21
C GLN A 137 4.69 -20.55 0.34
N ASP A 138 5.09 -21.60 -0.37
CA ASP A 138 6.25 -21.54 -1.28
C ASP A 138 5.94 -20.68 -2.51
N ALA A 139 4.72 -20.76 -3.05
CA ALA A 139 4.27 -19.92 -4.17
C ALA A 139 4.19 -18.44 -3.78
N GLU A 140 3.63 -18.13 -2.61
CA GLU A 140 3.59 -16.78 -2.05
C GLU A 140 5.00 -16.22 -1.86
N ARG A 141 5.93 -17.01 -1.32
CA ARG A 141 7.34 -16.60 -1.16
C ARG A 141 8.02 -16.25 -2.49
N VAL A 142 7.69 -16.99 -3.55
CA VAL A 142 8.20 -16.71 -4.90
C VAL A 142 7.53 -15.48 -5.52
N TYR A 143 6.23 -15.30 -5.30
CA TYR A 143 5.47 -14.15 -5.78
C TYR A 143 5.87 -12.84 -5.07
N GLY A 144 6.14 -12.92 -3.77
CA GLY A 144 6.43 -11.79 -2.90
C GLY A 144 5.19 -11.21 -2.23
N ARG A 145 5.41 -10.25 -1.32
CA ARG A 145 4.36 -9.51 -0.62
C ARG A 145 4.49 -8.03 -0.93
N PRO A 146 3.38 -7.28 -1.04
CA PRO A 146 3.44 -5.83 -1.20
C PRO A 146 4.12 -5.20 0.02
N ALA A 147 4.94 -4.19 -0.22
CA ALA A 147 5.61 -3.43 0.83
C ALA A 147 5.43 -1.93 0.61
N LEU A 148 5.17 -1.19 1.69
CA LEU A 148 5.05 0.26 1.66
C LEU A 148 6.36 0.92 2.11
N MET A 149 6.96 1.72 1.23
CA MET A 149 8.19 2.45 1.54
C MET A 149 7.94 3.94 1.76
N LEU A 150 8.10 4.40 3.00
CA LEU A 150 7.90 5.78 3.42
C LEU A 150 9.23 6.55 3.45
N SER A 151 9.39 7.47 2.51
CA SER A 151 10.59 8.28 2.37
C SER A 151 10.72 9.34 3.47
N GLY A 152 11.95 9.81 3.68
CA GLY A 152 12.20 10.99 4.50
C GLY A 152 11.77 12.29 3.80
N GLY A 153 11.46 13.33 4.57
CA GLY A 153 10.98 14.60 4.02
C GLY A 153 10.93 15.76 5.03
N ALA A 154 11.56 15.60 6.20
CA ALA A 154 11.31 16.44 7.38
C ALA A 154 9.79 16.60 7.61
N ALA A 155 9.26 17.81 7.87
CA ALA A 155 7.83 18.00 8.14
C ALA A 155 6.91 17.54 6.99
N PHE A 156 7.40 17.44 5.74
CA PHE A 156 6.59 16.90 4.65
C PHE A 156 6.26 15.43 4.80
N GLY A 157 7.05 14.65 5.53
CA GLY A 157 6.73 13.23 5.73
C GLY A 157 5.47 13.00 6.58
N ILE A 158 4.88 14.04 7.19
CA ILE A 158 3.55 13.97 7.82
C ILE A 158 2.48 13.58 6.80
N TYR A 159 2.67 13.96 5.54
CA TYR A 159 1.84 13.53 4.40
C TYR A 159 1.64 12.01 4.33
N HIS A 160 2.64 11.23 4.75
CA HIS A 160 2.57 9.77 4.77
C HIS A 160 1.45 9.25 5.67
N ILE A 161 1.01 10.02 6.68
CA ILE A 161 -0.16 9.67 7.51
C ILE A 161 -1.43 9.64 6.65
N GLY A 162 -1.57 10.57 5.72
CA GLY A 162 -2.69 10.56 4.78
C GLY A 162 -2.62 9.43 3.77
N VAL A 163 -1.41 9.10 3.30
CA VAL A 163 -1.20 7.93 2.42
C VAL A 163 -1.64 6.65 3.13
N THR A 164 -1.13 6.41 4.34
CA THR A 164 -1.48 5.21 5.11
C THR A 164 -2.96 5.19 5.50
N ARG A 165 -3.56 6.35 5.80
CA ARG A 165 -5.01 6.46 6.07
C ARG A 165 -5.86 6.09 4.86
N ALA A 166 -5.51 6.59 3.67
CA ALA A 166 -6.23 6.26 2.44
C ALA A 166 -6.14 4.77 2.11
N LEU A 167 -4.96 4.17 2.24
CA LEU A 167 -4.77 2.73 2.04
C LEU A 167 -5.55 1.91 3.07
N TRP A 168 -5.48 2.29 4.35
CA TRP A 168 -6.17 1.61 5.43
C TRP A 168 -7.69 1.64 5.27
N ARG A 169 -8.26 2.80 4.92
CA ARG A 169 -9.70 2.98 4.65
C ARG A 169 -10.22 2.10 3.51
N GLN A 170 -9.34 1.62 2.64
CA GLN A 170 -9.68 0.79 1.49
C GLN A 170 -9.24 -0.66 1.66
N ASP A 171 -8.76 -1.04 2.85
CA ASP A 171 -8.23 -2.38 3.14
C ASP A 171 -7.06 -2.76 2.19
N LEU A 172 -6.17 -1.79 1.98
CA LEU A 172 -5.01 -1.87 1.09
C LEU A 172 -3.69 -1.50 1.77
N LEU A 173 -3.70 -1.29 3.09
CA LEU A 173 -2.48 -0.98 3.84
C LEU A 173 -1.59 -2.23 3.94
N PRO A 174 -0.37 -2.24 3.38
CA PRO A 174 0.49 -3.43 3.42
C PRO A 174 1.01 -3.72 4.83
N ASP A 175 1.16 -5.01 5.16
CA ASP A 175 1.72 -5.44 6.44
C ASP A 175 3.24 -5.29 6.54
N VAL A 176 3.92 -5.11 5.41
CA VAL A 176 5.37 -4.88 5.35
C VAL A 176 5.62 -3.40 5.09
N MET A 177 6.27 -2.72 6.03
CA MET A 177 6.60 -1.30 5.91
C MET A 177 8.08 -1.04 6.10
N ALA A 178 8.61 -0.13 5.29
CA ALA A 178 9.94 0.41 5.45
C ALA A 178 9.88 1.94 5.56
N GLY A 179 10.69 2.52 6.43
CA GLY A 179 10.73 3.97 6.63
C GLY A 179 12.13 4.52 6.80
N SER A 180 12.32 5.78 6.40
CA SER A 180 13.53 6.56 6.70
C SER A 180 13.18 7.95 7.22
N SER A 181 13.92 8.44 8.23
CA SER A 181 13.68 9.75 8.86
C SER A 181 12.19 9.92 9.25
N MET A 182 11.50 10.96 8.79
CA MET A 182 10.07 11.16 9.08
C MET A 182 9.20 9.96 8.65
N GLY A 183 9.53 9.30 7.54
CA GLY A 183 8.84 8.08 7.11
C GLY A 183 9.03 6.91 8.07
N ALA A 184 10.15 6.83 8.80
CA ALA A 184 10.36 5.83 9.85
C ALA A 184 9.49 6.10 11.09
N ILE A 185 9.26 7.37 11.43
CA ILE A 185 8.37 7.76 12.53
C ILE A 185 6.92 7.40 12.18
N VAL A 186 6.47 7.71 10.96
CA VAL A 186 5.12 7.35 10.50
C VAL A 186 4.99 5.82 10.42
N ALA A 187 5.93 5.12 9.77
CA ALA A 187 5.90 3.65 9.71
C ALA A 187 5.91 3.03 11.11
N GLY A 188 6.72 3.54 12.02
CA GLY A 188 6.74 3.13 13.42
C GLY A 188 5.41 3.35 14.11
N ALA A 189 4.79 4.52 13.94
CA ALA A 189 3.47 4.80 14.50
C ALA A 189 2.39 3.85 13.99
N ILE A 190 2.45 3.44 12.73
CA ILE A 190 1.50 2.47 12.18
C ILE A 190 1.79 1.04 12.69
N CYS A 191 3.05 0.63 12.71
CA CYS A 191 3.45 -0.73 13.10
C CYS A 191 3.44 -0.99 14.61
N THR A 192 3.24 0.02 15.47
CA THR A 192 3.06 -0.20 16.92
C THR A 192 1.60 -0.37 17.33
N ARG A 193 0.65 -0.19 16.39
CA ARG A 193 -0.79 -0.17 16.64
C ARG A 193 -1.50 -1.35 16.00
N ASN A 194 -2.48 -1.92 16.70
CA ASN A 194 -3.44 -2.86 16.11
C ASN A 194 -4.56 -2.10 15.35
N ASP A 195 -5.49 -2.82 14.71
CA ASP A 195 -6.51 -2.20 13.84
C ASP A 195 -7.44 -1.22 14.56
N LYS A 196 -7.78 -1.50 15.82
CA LYS A 196 -8.65 -0.62 16.63
C LYS A 196 -7.94 0.68 16.97
N GLU A 197 -6.67 0.58 17.35
CA GLU A 197 -5.83 1.74 17.69
C GLU A 197 -5.46 2.54 16.45
N LEU A 198 -5.29 1.89 15.29
CA LEU A 198 -5.14 2.59 14.00
C LEU A 198 -6.38 3.37 13.64
N ALA A 199 -7.57 2.80 13.83
CA ALA A 199 -8.82 3.54 13.64
C ALA A 199 -8.88 4.78 14.54
N GLU A 200 -8.49 4.65 15.81
CA GLU A 200 -8.41 5.79 16.73
C GLU A 200 -7.37 6.82 16.28
N PHE A 201 -6.18 6.39 15.89
CA PHE A 201 -5.09 7.24 15.38
C PHE A 201 -5.52 8.05 14.15
N PHE A 202 -6.21 7.42 13.20
CA PHE A 202 -6.65 8.07 11.96
C PHE A 202 -7.87 8.98 12.13
N ASN A 203 -8.74 8.67 13.09
CA ASN A 203 -9.94 9.46 13.40
C ASN A 203 -9.67 10.62 14.35
N HIS A 204 -8.58 10.55 15.13
CA HIS A 204 -8.19 11.58 16.10
C HIS A 204 -6.78 12.12 15.85
N PRO A 205 -6.50 12.70 14.66
CA PRO A 205 -5.18 13.23 14.33
C PRO A 205 -4.74 14.36 15.26
N GLU A 206 -5.68 15.08 15.91
CA GLU A 206 -5.38 16.13 16.90
C GLU A 206 -4.58 15.64 18.12
N ARG A 207 -4.55 14.31 18.36
CA ARG A 207 -3.79 13.69 19.45
C ARG A 207 -2.34 13.42 19.09
N ILE A 208 -1.97 13.56 17.82
CA ILE A 208 -0.59 13.35 17.37
C ILE A 208 0.28 14.44 17.98
N HIS A 209 1.34 14.04 18.68
CA HIS A 209 2.28 15.00 19.22
C HIS A 209 3.08 15.64 18.09
N LEU A 210 3.03 16.96 17.94
CA LEU A 210 3.60 17.70 16.80
C LEU A 210 4.97 18.36 17.07
N ASN A 211 5.42 18.39 18.32
CA ASN A 211 6.63 19.11 18.70
C ASN A 211 7.88 18.24 18.56
N ALA A 212 8.40 18.09 17.33
CA ALA A 212 9.59 17.29 17.03
C ALA A 212 10.90 18.10 17.05
N PHE A 213 10.84 19.38 16.67
CA PHE A 213 12.00 20.24 16.51
C PHE A 213 12.14 21.22 17.67
N HIS A 214 13.33 21.22 18.28
CA HIS A 214 13.79 22.29 19.16
C HIS A 214 15.20 22.71 18.74
N TRP A 215 15.35 23.96 18.31
CA TRP A 215 16.63 24.51 17.84
C TRP A 215 17.43 25.06 19.01
N LEU A 216 18.65 24.55 19.20
CA LEU A 216 19.54 25.02 20.24
C LEU A 216 20.08 26.42 19.90
N GLY A 217 20.38 27.21 20.94
CA GLY A 217 21.07 28.49 20.75
C GLY A 217 22.43 28.31 20.09
N VAL A 218 22.93 29.33 19.37
CA VAL A 218 24.20 29.25 18.59
C VAL A 218 25.38 28.76 19.44
N THR A 219 25.52 29.28 20.66
CA THR A 219 26.60 28.92 21.58
C THR A 219 26.47 27.50 22.11
N GLU A 220 25.24 27.05 22.35
CA GLU A 220 24.92 25.71 22.84
C GLU A 220 25.09 24.67 21.75
N GLY A 221 24.60 24.93 20.53
CA GLY A 221 24.76 24.03 19.39
C GLY A 221 26.22 23.83 18.97
N LEU A 222 27.06 24.89 19.05
CA LEU A 222 28.50 24.77 18.82
C LEU A 222 29.21 23.92 19.89
N ARG A 223 28.76 23.99 21.15
CA ARG A 223 29.30 23.15 22.23
C ARG A 223 28.83 21.70 22.13
N ALA A 224 27.56 21.49 21.80
CA ALA A 224 26.93 20.17 21.71
C ALA A 224 27.30 19.42 20.42
N GLY A 225 27.74 20.13 19.38
CA GLY A 225 28.08 19.54 18.08
C GLY A 225 26.87 19.22 17.20
N HIS A 226 25.67 19.66 17.59
CA HIS A 226 24.42 19.51 16.84
C HIS A 226 23.51 20.73 17.04
N ALA A 227 22.68 21.04 16.04
CA ALA A 227 21.82 22.23 16.07
C ALA A 227 20.41 21.99 16.65
N MET A 228 19.95 20.73 16.73
CA MET A 228 18.64 20.35 17.25
C MET A 228 18.78 19.55 18.54
N ASP A 229 17.91 19.73 19.53
CA ASP A 229 17.93 18.94 20.77
C ASP A 229 17.43 17.50 20.51
N PRO A 230 18.28 16.46 20.71
CA PRO A 230 17.88 15.07 20.53
C PRO A 230 16.84 14.60 21.55
N ARG A 231 16.76 15.21 22.75
CA ARG A 231 15.78 14.86 23.78
C ARG A 231 14.37 15.22 23.34
N GLN A 232 14.20 16.37 22.70
CA GLN A 232 12.89 16.78 22.14
C GLN A 232 12.38 15.75 21.13
N LEU A 233 13.27 15.29 20.23
CA LEU A 233 12.91 14.27 19.26
C LEU A 233 12.59 12.94 19.95
N GLN A 234 13.37 12.53 20.96
CA GLN A 234 13.12 11.32 21.73
C GLN A 234 11.75 11.36 22.43
N GLU A 235 11.42 12.46 23.10
CA GLU A 235 10.12 12.66 23.72
C GLU A 235 9.00 12.59 22.68
N HIS A 236 9.16 13.24 21.53
CA HIS A 236 8.21 13.16 20.44
C HIS A 236 7.99 11.73 19.94
N LEU A 237 9.06 10.94 19.79
CA LEU A 237 8.97 9.53 19.43
C LEU A 237 8.24 8.72 20.48
N GLN A 238 8.56 8.90 21.77
CA GLN A 238 7.92 8.18 22.87
C GLN A 238 6.42 8.46 22.96
N HIS A 239 5.99 9.70 22.75
CA HIS A 239 4.57 10.06 22.75
C HIS A 239 3.81 9.43 21.58
N ASN A 240 4.40 9.38 20.39
CA ASN A 240 3.71 8.91 19.19
C ASN A 240 3.81 7.39 18.97
N LEU A 241 4.92 6.76 19.36
CA LEU A 241 5.20 5.34 19.09
C LEU A 241 5.14 4.47 20.36
N GLY A 242 5.27 5.06 21.55
CA GLY A 242 5.47 4.33 22.80
C GLY A 242 6.91 3.86 23.00
N SER A 243 7.12 3.03 24.02
CA SER A 243 8.41 2.40 24.33
C SER A 243 8.29 0.88 24.14
N VAL A 244 8.37 0.43 22.88
CA VAL A 244 8.26 -0.99 22.51
C VAL A 244 9.40 -1.42 21.60
N SER A 245 9.78 -2.68 21.68
CA SER A 245 10.71 -3.33 20.76
C SER A 245 10.03 -3.68 19.43
N PHE A 246 10.83 -3.93 18.39
CA PHE A 246 10.32 -4.41 17.09
C PHE A 246 9.51 -5.70 17.21
N LYS A 247 9.91 -6.61 18.12
CA LYS A 247 9.20 -7.87 18.34
C LYS A 247 7.82 -7.63 18.95
N GLU A 248 7.75 -6.83 20.00
CA GLU A 248 6.49 -6.47 20.65
C GLU A 248 5.55 -5.73 19.69
N ALA A 249 6.09 -4.80 18.89
CA ALA A 249 5.33 -4.09 17.87
C ALA A 249 4.74 -5.04 16.82
N TYR A 250 5.53 -6.01 16.34
CA TYR A 250 5.07 -7.03 15.39
C TYR A 250 4.01 -7.95 16.01
N GLU A 251 4.24 -8.47 17.22
CA GLU A 251 3.29 -9.33 17.92
C GLU A 251 1.95 -8.62 18.20
N HIS A 252 1.99 -7.31 18.40
CA HIS A 252 0.80 -6.50 18.65
C HIS A 252 0.03 -6.11 17.39
N SER A 253 0.75 -5.73 16.31
CA SER A 253 0.14 -5.16 15.11
C SER A 253 -0.03 -6.14 13.96
N GLY A 254 0.74 -7.25 13.94
CA GLY A 254 0.90 -8.13 12.78
C GLY A 254 1.78 -7.57 11.67
N ARG A 255 2.35 -6.35 11.84
CA ARG A 255 3.04 -5.62 10.77
C ARG A 255 4.55 -5.64 10.95
N THR A 256 5.26 -5.99 9.87
CA THR A 256 6.72 -6.01 9.83
C THR A 256 7.26 -4.61 9.53
N LEU A 257 8.10 -4.10 10.43
CA LEU A 257 8.73 -2.79 10.30
C LEU A 257 10.22 -2.89 9.99
N ASN A 258 10.67 -2.17 8.96
CA ASN A 258 12.08 -1.96 8.65
C ASN A 258 12.41 -0.46 8.72
N ILE A 259 13.46 -0.09 9.48
CA ILE A 259 13.94 1.28 9.57
C ILE A 259 15.32 1.38 8.94
N SER A 260 15.44 2.23 7.91
CA SER A 260 16.73 2.52 7.29
C SER A 260 17.48 3.58 8.10
N VAL A 261 18.65 3.21 8.61
CA VAL A 261 19.59 4.11 9.29
C VAL A 261 20.86 4.25 8.48
N SER A 262 21.31 5.50 8.30
CA SER A 262 22.62 5.74 7.68
C SER A 262 23.73 5.53 8.73
N PRO A 263 24.79 4.79 8.40
CA PRO A 263 25.88 4.59 9.34
C PRO A 263 26.57 5.91 9.66
N THR A 264 26.76 6.20 10.94
CA THR A 264 27.58 7.32 11.40
C THR A 264 29.06 6.99 11.17
N ARG A 265 29.64 7.47 10.07
CA ARG A 265 31.10 7.46 9.91
C ARG A 265 31.68 8.67 10.62
N THR A 266 32.66 8.44 11.48
CA THR A 266 33.40 9.46 12.26
C THR A 266 34.11 10.54 11.43
N GLN A 267 34.14 10.42 10.09
CA GLN A 267 34.73 11.38 9.15
C GLN A 267 33.77 11.82 8.02
N GLN A 268 32.46 11.92 8.24
CA GLN A 268 31.61 12.60 7.26
C GLN A 268 31.91 14.10 7.27
N LYS A 269 32.46 14.63 6.17
CA LYS A 269 32.48 16.08 5.94
C LYS A 269 31.03 16.58 6.04
N PRO A 270 30.75 17.67 6.79
CA PRO A 270 29.40 18.21 6.89
C PRO A 270 28.89 18.51 5.48
N ARG A 271 27.83 17.81 5.05
CA ARG A 271 27.19 18.12 3.78
C ARG A 271 26.47 19.46 3.93
N PRO A 272 26.67 20.42 3.02
CA PRO A 272 25.92 21.67 3.02
C PRO A 272 24.40 21.40 3.03
N LEU A 273 23.63 22.21 3.75
CA LEU A 273 22.16 22.16 3.76
C LEU A 273 21.56 22.21 2.34
N ILE A 274 22.23 22.92 1.42
CA ILE A 274 21.83 22.99 0.00
C ILE A 274 21.94 21.63 -0.69
N GLU A 275 22.99 20.85 -0.42
CA GLU A 275 23.12 19.50 -0.98
C GLU A 275 22.07 18.55 -0.39
N GLN A 276 21.72 18.71 0.88
CA GLN A 276 20.64 17.93 1.51
C GLN A 276 19.28 18.29 0.92
N ALA A 277 18.98 19.58 0.77
CA ALA A 277 17.76 20.05 0.12
C ALA A 277 17.68 19.60 -1.34
N TYR A 278 18.79 19.68 -2.09
CA TYR A 278 18.88 19.17 -3.45
C TYR A 278 18.61 17.66 -3.50
N ALA A 279 19.27 16.88 -2.65
CA ALA A 279 19.06 15.43 -2.58
C ALA A 279 17.62 15.06 -2.23
N MET A 280 16.94 15.82 -1.37
CA MET A 280 15.51 15.64 -1.07
C MET A 280 14.63 15.95 -2.29
N THR A 281 15.00 16.94 -3.12
CA THR A 281 14.25 17.33 -4.32
C THR A 281 14.53 16.45 -5.54
N SER A 282 15.74 15.90 -5.64
CA SER A 282 16.19 15.07 -6.75
C SER A 282 16.16 13.57 -6.42
N GLN A 283 15.48 13.19 -5.33
CA GLN A 283 15.41 11.81 -4.91
C GLN A 283 14.66 10.99 -5.96
N GLN A 284 15.33 9.97 -6.50
CA GLN A 284 14.65 8.99 -7.33
C GLN A 284 13.85 8.06 -6.42
N TYR A 285 12.53 8.11 -6.54
CA TYR A 285 11.64 7.13 -5.96
C TYR A 285 11.54 5.98 -6.96
N LEU A 286 11.94 4.78 -6.51
CA LEU A 286 11.82 3.56 -7.29
C LEU A 286 10.90 2.61 -6.54
N GLY A 287 9.75 2.35 -7.14
CA GLY A 287 8.73 1.42 -6.68
C GLY A 287 7.75 1.19 -7.83
N ASP A 288 7.03 0.07 -7.78
CA ASP A 288 6.05 -0.30 -8.81
C ASP A 288 4.93 0.75 -8.91
N ILE A 289 4.55 1.34 -7.78
CA ILE A 289 3.58 2.43 -7.67
C ILE A 289 4.18 3.53 -6.81
N ASN A 290 4.33 4.74 -7.37
CA ASN A 290 4.86 5.89 -6.65
C ASN A 290 3.74 6.89 -6.33
N ILE A 291 3.65 7.24 -5.04
CA ILE A 291 2.76 8.28 -4.52
C ILE A 291 3.63 9.48 -4.16
N HIS A 292 3.51 10.55 -4.94
CA HIS A 292 4.36 11.74 -4.80
C HIS A 292 3.67 12.84 -4.00
N PHE A 293 4.45 13.50 -3.16
CA PHE A 293 4.03 14.75 -2.55
C PHE A 293 3.76 15.81 -3.63
N PRO A 294 2.61 16.50 -3.61
CA PRO A 294 2.27 17.45 -4.65
C PRO A 294 3.20 18.69 -4.63
N PRO A 295 3.66 19.18 -5.79
CA PRO A 295 4.64 20.28 -5.86
C PRO A 295 3.97 21.63 -5.53
N ARG A 296 3.90 21.99 -4.25
CA ARG A 296 3.39 23.30 -3.78
C ARG A 296 4.51 24.12 -3.15
N ALA A 297 5.02 25.11 -3.88
CA ALA A 297 6.16 25.95 -3.47
C ALA A 297 5.99 26.63 -2.10
N SER A 298 4.74 26.99 -1.72
CA SER A 298 4.43 27.60 -0.41
C SER A 298 4.72 26.69 0.78
N LEU A 299 4.64 25.36 0.60
CA LEU A 299 4.83 24.39 1.67
C LEU A 299 6.30 24.25 2.08
N TYR A 300 7.25 24.55 1.18
CA TYR A 300 8.69 24.43 1.45
C TYR A 300 9.20 25.36 2.55
N ARG A 301 8.48 26.44 2.87
CA ARG A 301 8.83 27.35 3.97
C ARG A 301 8.64 26.73 5.35
N LYS A 302 7.82 25.69 5.48
CA LYS A 302 7.45 25.04 6.75
C LYS A 302 8.18 23.72 7.01
N VAL A 303 9.14 23.34 6.16
CA VAL A 303 9.71 21.98 6.15
C VAL A 303 10.52 21.65 7.42
N LEU A 304 11.04 22.67 8.11
CA LEU A 304 11.91 22.56 9.29
C LEU A 304 11.29 23.19 10.57
N SER A 305 9.99 23.45 10.55
CA SER A 305 9.24 23.96 11.71
C SER A 305 8.28 22.90 12.23
N ASN A 306 7.96 22.96 13.52
CA ASN A 306 6.85 22.15 14.06
C ASN A 306 5.54 22.54 13.36
N PRO A 307 4.76 21.59 12.85
CA PRO A 307 3.48 21.84 12.19
C PRO A 307 2.44 22.34 13.20
N THR A 308 1.51 23.18 12.75
CA THR A 308 0.27 23.48 13.49
C THR A 308 -0.77 22.36 13.29
N PRO A 309 -1.85 22.31 14.08
CA PRO A 309 -2.96 21.39 13.82
C PRO A 309 -3.56 21.53 12.41
N GLU A 310 -3.63 22.75 11.88
CA GLU A 310 -4.09 23.01 10.51
C GLU A 310 -3.09 22.49 9.46
N ASP A 311 -1.78 22.62 9.73
CA ASP A 311 -0.75 22.04 8.87
C ASP A 311 -0.84 20.50 8.85
N LEU A 312 -1.10 19.89 10.01
CA LEU A 312 -1.33 18.45 10.13
C LEU A 312 -2.50 18.00 9.25
N GLU A 313 -3.68 18.62 9.42
CA GLU A 313 -4.87 18.29 8.62
C GLU A 313 -4.61 18.46 7.12
N MET A 314 -3.97 19.56 6.73
CA MET A 314 -3.58 19.81 5.36
C MET A 314 -2.65 18.71 4.81
N TYR A 315 -1.60 18.32 5.53
CA TYR A 315 -0.68 17.27 5.07
C TYR A 315 -1.37 15.92 4.93
N ILE A 316 -2.24 15.56 5.87
CA ILE A 316 -3.02 14.32 5.81
C ILE A 316 -3.95 14.34 4.58
N ASN A 317 -4.69 15.44 4.35
CA ASN A 317 -5.58 15.55 3.19
C ASN A 317 -4.81 15.48 1.87
N LEU A 318 -3.61 16.08 1.81
CA LEU A 318 -2.72 15.93 0.66
C LEU A 318 -2.33 14.47 0.44
N GLY A 319 -1.99 13.75 1.52
CA GLY A 319 -1.67 12.32 1.54
C GLY A 319 -2.74 11.48 0.86
N GLU A 320 -3.97 11.67 1.31
CA GLU A 320 -5.12 10.95 0.76
C GLU A 320 -5.36 11.29 -0.71
N GLN A 321 -5.40 12.58 -1.05
CA GLN A 321 -5.68 13.05 -2.41
C GLN A 321 -4.66 12.56 -3.46
N ALA A 322 -3.39 12.46 -3.10
CA ALA A 322 -2.38 11.92 -4.01
C ALA A 322 -2.34 10.38 -4.02
N THR A 323 -3.00 9.72 -3.07
CA THR A 323 -3.17 8.27 -3.05
C THR A 323 -4.37 7.82 -3.89
N TRP A 324 -5.49 8.56 -3.87
CA TRP A 324 -6.73 8.16 -4.54
C TRP A 324 -6.60 7.77 -6.02
N PRO A 325 -5.88 8.54 -6.87
CA PRO A 325 -5.66 8.17 -8.27
C PRO A 325 -4.87 6.86 -8.46
N ARG A 326 -4.21 6.37 -7.42
CA ARG A 326 -3.42 5.14 -7.45
C ARG A 326 -4.17 3.93 -6.88
N LEU A 327 -5.30 4.14 -6.22
CA LEU A 327 -6.02 3.07 -5.52
C LEU A 327 -6.48 1.94 -6.44
N ALA A 328 -6.91 2.23 -7.67
CA ALA A 328 -7.28 1.20 -8.64
C ALA A 328 -6.08 0.28 -8.96
N MET A 329 -4.93 0.86 -9.26
CA MET A 329 -3.68 0.12 -9.54
C MET A 329 -3.19 -0.66 -8.33
N ILE A 330 -3.21 -0.06 -7.14
CA ILE A 330 -2.81 -0.72 -5.89
C ILE A 330 -3.76 -1.89 -5.61
N LYS A 331 -5.07 -1.70 -5.77
CA LYS A 331 -6.06 -2.74 -5.59
C LYS A 331 -5.77 -3.91 -6.52
N ASP A 332 -5.60 -3.68 -7.81
CA ASP A 332 -5.39 -4.73 -8.81
C ASP A 332 -4.06 -5.47 -8.60
N GLN A 333 -2.96 -4.76 -8.35
CA GLN A 333 -1.64 -5.39 -8.15
C GLN A 333 -1.52 -6.18 -6.85
N THR A 334 -2.35 -5.90 -5.85
CA THR A 334 -2.35 -6.61 -4.56
C THR A 334 -3.40 -7.73 -4.48
N ARG A 335 -4.20 -7.97 -5.52
CA ARG A 335 -5.25 -9.01 -5.50
C ARG A 335 -4.68 -10.40 -5.24
N ILE A 336 -3.63 -10.77 -5.99
CA ILE A 336 -3.02 -12.10 -5.92
C ILE A 336 -2.36 -12.35 -4.56
N SER A 337 -1.63 -11.36 -4.00
CA SER A 337 -1.03 -11.51 -2.66
C SER A 337 -2.10 -11.71 -1.58
N ARG A 338 -3.19 -10.94 -1.64
CA ARG A 338 -4.32 -11.10 -0.70
C ARG A 338 -5.03 -12.44 -0.88
N ALA A 339 -5.10 -12.97 -2.10
CA ALA A 339 -5.63 -14.32 -2.34
C ALA A 339 -4.72 -15.40 -1.72
N PHE A 340 -3.39 -15.24 -1.78
CA PHE A 340 -2.48 -16.10 -1.02
C PHE A 340 -2.76 -16.05 0.48
N ASP A 341 -2.86 -14.85 1.07
CA ASP A 341 -3.14 -14.68 2.51
C ASP A 341 -4.42 -15.42 2.92
N ARG A 342 -5.51 -15.27 2.16
CA ARG A 342 -6.79 -15.95 2.42
C ARG A 342 -6.67 -17.48 2.32
N CYS A 343 -6.02 -17.99 1.26
CA CYS A 343 -5.88 -19.43 1.05
C CYS A 343 -4.98 -20.07 2.11
N ILE A 344 -3.87 -19.42 2.48
CA ILE A 344 -2.95 -19.89 3.52
C ILE A 344 -3.68 -19.98 4.86
N ALA A 345 -4.34 -18.90 5.29
CA ALA A 345 -5.07 -18.87 6.55
C ALA A 345 -6.16 -19.97 6.63
N ARG A 346 -6.86 -20.23 5.52
CA ARG A 346 -7.87 -21.30 5.44
C ARG A 346 -7.25 -22.69 5.59
N LEU A 347 -6.14 -22.95 4.92
CA LEU A 347 -5.44 -24.24 4.97
C LEU A 347 -4.77 -24.48 6.34
N GLU A 348 -4.32 -23.42 7.02
CA GLU A 348 -3.84 -23.50 8.40
C GLU A 348 -4.96 -23.93 9.35
N GLN A 349 -6.13 -23.29 9.25
CA GLN A 349 -7.32 -23.67 10.03
C GLN A 349 -7.79 -25.10 9.75
N GLU A 350 -7.81 -25.52 8.47
CA GLU A 350 -8.17 -26.90 8.09
C GLU A 350 -7.20 -27.91 8.70
N LEU A 351 -5.89 -27.62 8.68
CA LEU A 351 -4.87 -28.48 9.25
C LEU A 351 -4.96 -28.58 10.78
N GLU A 352 -5.26 -27.48 11.47
CA GLU A 352 -5.52 -27.46 12.92
C GLU A 352 -6.71 -28.36 13.26
N GLN A 353 -7.82 -28.25 12.52
CA GLN A 353 -9.02 -29.07 12.72
C GLN A 353 -8.77 -30.57 12.46
N GLU A 354 -7.97 -30.91 11.43
CA GLU A 354 -7.55 -32.28 11.16
C GLU A 354 -6.75 -32.87 12.33
N GLN A 355 -5.85 -32.09 12.91
CA GLN A 355 -5.02 -32.50 14.06
C GLN A 355 -5.87 -32.72 15.32
N GLU A 356 -6.76 -31.79 15.65
CA GLU A 356 -7.69 -31.93 16.78
C GLU A 356 -8.58 -33.16 16.65
N THR A 357 -9.09 -33.43 15.44
CA THR A 357 -9.93 -34.60 15.16
C THR A 357 -9.14 -35.91 15.33
N ALA A 358 -7.87 -35.93 14.91
CA ALA A 358 -6.98 -37.07 15.07
C ALA A 358 -6.65 -37.34 16.54
N GLU A 359 -6.44 -36.31 17.36
CA GLU A 359 -6.19 -36.44 18.80
C GLU A 359 -7.42 -36.94 19.57
N GLN A 360 -8.61 -36.44 19.23
CA GLN A 360 -9.87 -36.90 19.83
C GLN A 360 -10.20 -38.36 19.51
N THR A 361 -9.82 -38.83 18.32
CA THR A 361 -10.02 -40.23 17.90
C THR A 361 -8.94 -41.17 18.43
N ALA A 362 -7.77 -40.66 18.82
CA ALA A 362 -6.65 -41.44 19.37
C ALA A 362 -6.70 -41.63 20.89
N THR A 363 -7.59 -40.96 21.62
CA THR A 363 -7.73 -41.12 23.08
C THR A 363 -8.57 -42.37 23.40
N PRO A 364 -8.01 -43.45 23.98
CA PRO A 364 -8.79 -44.64 24.31
C PRO A 364 -9.68 -44.38 25.54
N LEU A 365 -10.90 -44.92 25.52
CA LEU A 365 -11.83 -44.98 26.67
C LEU A 365 -11.24 -45.74 27.87
#